data_AF-A0A5M7B447-F1
#
_entry.id   AF-A0A5M7B447-F1
#
_cell.length_a   1.000
_cell.length_b   1.000
_cell.length_c   1.000
_cell.angle_alpha   90.00
_cell.angle_beta   90.00
_cell.angle_gamma   90.00
#
_symmetry.space_group_name_H-M   'P 1'
#
loop_
_entity.id
_entity.type
_entity.pdbx_description
1 polymer ?
#
loop_
_entity_poly.entity_id
_entity_poly.type
_entity_poly.pdbx_seq_one_letter_code
_entity_poly.pdbx_strand_id
1 'polypeptide(L)'
;MEHIGQGGNWDIYRFENTLKTKHFVFRIPKFNSESKIENYLYNYSLIKKLKLPTLNTAIKYSKNRENGIKTEDLNYLNDWIYVSHNSLYSDSLKQIHQLSNSILKNENQKKNRKSPEIEEYRYRNRLSEILNFNLFLEDCIQDLIRTTENDILIEYDSYFFGSSRNEKKSDIDYKIVDLDNIFDKTEKKSDELFELNLSEFTRAITGFVNYFIDKNEQDKYLNLIEKNYAQHRI
;
A
#
# COMPACT_ATOMS: atom_id res chain seq x y z
N MET A 1 -8.45 12.30 18.74
CA MET A 1 -8.38 11.69 17.41
C MET A 1 -7.93 12.78 16.47
N GLU A 2 -6.91 12.50 15.69
CA GLU A 2 -6.35 13.42 14.70
C GLU A 2 -6.73 12.88 13.32
N HIS A 3 -7.25 13.73 12.43
CA HIS A 3 -7.49 13.34 11.05
C HIS A 3 -6.17 13.39 10.28
N ILE A 4 -5.69 12.23 9.81
CA ILE A 4 -4.35 12.09 9.21
C ILE A 4 -4.39 11.82 7.71
N GLY A 5 -5.56 11.50 7.16
CA GLY A 5 -5.65 11.18 5.74
C GLY A 5 -7.06 10.84 5.30
N GLN A 6 -7.25 10.82 3.99
CA GLN A 6 -8.52 10.53 3.36
C GLN A 6 -8.27 9.73 2.07
N GLY A 7 -8.88 8.55 1.97
CA GLY A 7 -8.88 7.71 0.77
C GLY A 7 -10.14 7.89 -0.07
N GLY A 8 -10.34 7.05 -1.09
CA GLY A 8 -11.60 7.03 -1.86
C GLY A 8 -12.78 6.60 -0.98
N ASN A 9 -12.58 5.53 -0.20
CA ASN A 9 -13.61 4.88 0.61
C ASN A 9 -13.61 5.29 2.09
N TRP A 10 -12.49 5.78 2.60
CA TRP A 10 -12.24 5.91 4.04
C TRP A 10 -11.79 7.31 4.44
N ASP A 11 -12.25 7.77 5.59
CA ASP A 11 -11.61 8.83 6.37
C ASP A 11 -10.73 8.19 7.46
N ILE A 12 -9.51 8.69 7.61
CA ILE A 12 -8.46 8.03 8.39
C ILE A 12 -8.07 8.91 9.57
N TYR A 13 -8.22 8.35 10.76
CA TYR A 13 -7.90 9.04 12.01
C TYR A 13 -6.84 8.31 12.80
N ARG A 14 -5.86 9.04 13.34
CA ARG A 14 -4.93 8.54 14.35
C ARG A 14 -5.49 8.74 15.74
N PHE A 15 -5.27 7.77 16.62
CA PHE A 15 -5.49 7.93 18.05
C PHE A 15 -4.60 7.03 18.88
N GLU A 16 -4.43 7.39 20.14
CA GLU A 16 -3.60 6.66 21.10
C GLU A 16 -4.48 5.73 21.94
N ASN A 17 -3.90 4.63 22.42
CA ASN A 17 -4.51 3.90 23.53
C ASN A 17 -4.53 4.79 24.79
N THR A 18 -5.38 4.44 25.75
CA THR A 18 -5.50 5.17 27.03
C THR A 18 -4.19 5.30 27.80
N LEU A 19 -3.24 4.39 27.57
CA LEU A 19 -1.92 4.37 28.20
C LEU A 19 -0.84 5.14 27.39
N LYS A 20 -1.19 5.71 26.23
CA LYS A 20 -0.29 6.39 25.28
C LYS A 20 0.95 5.59 24.83
N THR A 21 0.88 4.27 24.91
CA THR A 21 1.96 3.35 24.54
C THR A 21 1.81 2.75 23.15
N LYS A 22 0.63 2.87 22.54
CA LYS A 22 0.35 2.34 21.20
C LYS A 22 -0.54 3.29 20.42
N HIS A 23 -0.25 3.41 19.13
CA HIS A 23 -0.98 4.24 18.19
C HIS A 23 -1.76 3.37 17.22
N PHE A 24 -2.99 3.81 16.98
CA PHE A 24 -3.93 3.11 16.14
C PHE A 24 -4.44 4.04 15.06
N VAL A 25 -4.83 3.42 13.95
CA VAL A 25 -5.57 4.04 12.87
C VAL A 25 -7.02 3.59 12.97
N PHE A 26 -7.95 4.53 12.92
CA PHE A 26 -9.37 4.30 12.78
C PHE A 26 -9.81 4.69 11.36
N ARG A 27 -10.28 3.72 10.59
CA ARG A 27 -10.81 3.90 9.24
C ARG A 27 -12.33 3.97 9.31
N ILE A 28 -12.89 5.11 8.94
CA ILE A 28 -14.35 5.34 8.92
C ILE A 28 -14.82 5.36 7.46
N PRO A 29 -15.81 4.55 7.07
CA PRO A 29 -16.29 4.50 5.69
C PRO A 29 -17.08 5.78 5.36
N LYS A 30 -16.82 6.39 4.19
CA LYS A 30 -17.53 7.60 3.75
C LYS A 30 -18.97 7.36 3.31
N PHE A 31 -19.24 6.17 2.76
CA PHE A 31 -20.53 5.78 2.19
C PHE A 31 -20.73 4.27 2.37
N ASN A 32 -21.95 3.83 2.69
CA ASN A 32 -22.35 2.43 2.92
C ASN A 32 -21.47 1.70 3.96
N SER A 33 -21.85 1.79 5.24
CA SER A 33 -20.93 1.58 6.35
C SER A 33 -20.61 0.12 6.68
N GLU A 34 -21.62 -0.76 6.69
CA GLU A 34 -21.46 -2.09 7.29
C GLU A 34 -20.80 -3.10 6.34
N SER A 35 -21.30 -3.23 5.11
CA SER A 35 -20.75 -4.19 4.13
C SER A 35 -19.28 -3.92 3.77
N LYS A 36 -18.86 -2.65 3.76
CA LYS A 36 -17.44 -2.29 3.56
C LYS A 36 -16.56 -2.73 4.71
N ILE A 37 -17.02 -2.57 5.95
CA ILE A 37 -16.29 -3.02 7.14
C ILE A 37 -16.20 -4.55 7.12
N GLU A 38 -17.30 -5.23 6.83
CA GLU A 38 -17.34 -6.69 6.73
C GLU A 38 -16.41 -7.22 5.63
N ASN A 39 -16.45 -6.62 4.43
CA ASN A 39 -15.57 -7.01 3.32
C ASN A 39 -14.09 -6.82 3.66
N TYR A 40 -13.71 -5.67 4.25
CA TYR A 40 -12.34 -5.42 4.68
C TYR A 40 -11.86 -6.45 5.71
N LEU A 41 -12.71 -6.79 6.70
CA LEU A 41 -12.38 -7.78 7.72
C LEU A 41 -12.35 -9.21 7.17
N TYR A 42 -13.21 -9.53 6.21
CA TYR A 42 -13.16 -10.78 5.46
C TYR A 42 -11.83 -10.92 4.72
N ASN A 43 -11.47 -9.91 3.93
CA ASN A 43 -10.20 -9.86 3.20
C ASN A 43 -9.00 -9.93 4.14
N TYR A 44 -9.04 -9.23 5.28
CA TYR A 44 -8.02 -9.38 6.32
C TYR A 44 -7.86 -10.83 6.78
N SER A 45 -8.98 -11.52 7.04
CA SER A 45 -8.95 -12.92 7.47
C SER A 45 -8.37 -13.87 6.41
N LEU A 46 -8.65 -13.61 5.12
CA LEU A 46 -8.09 -14.38 4.00
C LEU A 46 -6.56 -14.25 3.98
N ILE A 47 -6.05 -13.01 3.97
CA ILE A 47 -4.61 -12.73 3.92
C ILE A 47 -3.90 -13.31 5.16
N LYS A 48 -4.48 -13.18 6.36
CA LYS A 48 -3.92 -13.79 7.57
C LYS A 48 -3.88 -15.31 7.50
N LYS A 49 -4.91 -15.95 6.94
CA LYS A 49 -4.97 -17.41 6.79
C LYS A 49 -3.86 -17.94 5.86
N LEU A 50 -3.53 -17.19 4.81
CA LEU A 50 -2.42 -17.49 3.91
C LEU A 50 -1.03 -17.22 4.50
N LYS A 51 -0.98 -16.61 5.69
CA LYS A 51 0.25 -16.15 6.36
C LYS A 51 1.04 -15.14 5.51
N LEU A 52 0.35 -14.35 4.70
CA LEU A 52 0.98 -13.27 3.95
C LEU A 52 1.28 -12.08 4.88
N PRO A 53 2.33 -11.29 4.61
CA PRO A 53 2.63 -10.08 5.34
C PRO A 53 1.46 -9.08 5.29
N THR A 54 0.91 -8.74 6.45
CA THR A 54 -0.21 -7.80 6.58
C THR A 54 -0.22 -7.19 7.98
N LEU A 55 -1.29 -6.47 8.31
CA LEU A 55 -1.53 -5.89 9.62
C LEU A 55 -1.58 -6.97 10.72
N ASN A 56 -1.01 -6.65 11.87
CA ASN A 56 -1.12 -7.42 13.10
C ASN A 56 -2.53 -7.36 13.68
N THR A 57 -3.27 -6.28 13.44
CA THR A 57 -4.64 -6.12 13.93
C THR A 57 -5.50 -5.39 12.90
N ALA A 58 -6.65 -5.96 12.59
CA ALA A 58 -7.78 -5.26 12.01
C ALA A 58 -9.06 -5.78 12.67
N ILE A 59 -9.77 -4.90 13.37
CA ILE A 59 -11.00 -5.27 14.09
C ILE A 59 -12.08 -4.22 13.87
N LYS A 60 -13.34 -4.65 13.91
CA LYS A 60 -14.47 -3.73 14.00
C LYS A 60 -14.34 -2.88 15.26
N TYR A 61 -14.53 -1.58 15.12
CA TYR A 61 -14.41 -0.63 16.21
C TYR A 61 -15.49 0.45 16.09
N SER A 62 -16.06 0.82 17.23
CA SER A 62 -17.10 1.84 17.31
C SER A 62 -16.67 2.91 18.30
N LYS A 63 -16.78 4.18 17.91
CA LYS A 63 -16.47 5.33 18.76
C LYS A 63 -17.32 6.52 18.36
N ASN A 64 -17.91 7.21 19.35
CA ASN A 64 -18.74 8.40 19.13
C ASN A 64 -19.88 8.19 18.11
N ARG A 65 -20.50 7.00 18.10
CA ARG A 65 -21.54 6.55 17.14
C ARG A 65 -21.04 6.30 15.71
N GLU A 66 -19.75 6.46 15.45
CA GLU A 66 -19.13 6.05 14.20
C GLU A 66 -18.68 4.59 14.29
N ASN A 67 -18.93 3.82 13.23
CA ASN A 67 -18.46 2.46 13.06
C ASN A 67 -17.35 2.44 12.01
N GLY A 68 -16.33 1.62 12.24
CA GLY A 68 -15.21 1.51 11.31
C GLY A 68 -14.27 0.38 11.69
N ILE A 69 -13.04 0.47 11.22
CA ILE A 69 -11.99 -0.52 11.45
C ILE A 69 -10.86 0.11 12.23
N LYS A 70 -10.45 -0.54 13.32
CA LYS A 70 -9.23 -0.19 14.05
C LYS A 70 -8.09 -1.09 13.62
N THR A 71 -6.98 -0.49 13.19
CA THR A 71 -5.71 -1.16 12.90
C THR A 71 -4.58 -0.56 13.72
N GLU A 72 -3.41 -1.21 13.79
CA GLU A 72 -2.20 -0.51 14.22
C GLU A 72 -1.84 0.63 13.26
N ASP A 73 -1.14 1.64 13.76
CA ASP A 73 -0.46 2.63 12.91
C ASP A 73 0.90 2.06 12.45
N LEU A 74 1.00 1.71 11.17
CA LEU A 74 2.19 1.09 10.58
C LEU A 74 3.44 1.98 10.63
N ASN A 75 3.29 3.29 10.77
CA ASN A 75 4.40 4.24 10.60
C ASN A 75 4.68 5.08 11.85
N TYR A 76 3.92 4.88 12.93
CA TYR A 76 4.11 5.68 14.15
C TYR A 76 5.34 5.21 14.95
N LEU A 77 6.35 6.09 15.03
CA LEU A 77 7.62 5.88 15.77
C LEU A 77 8.35 4.56 15.42
N ASN A 78 8.12 4.02 14.23
CA ASN A 78 8.79 2.81 13.79
C ASN A 78 10.11 3.16 13.07
N ASP A 79 11.13 2.34 13.33
CA ASP A 79 12.39 2.36 12.58
C ASP A 79 12.17 1.99 11.12
N TRP A 80 11.10 1.24 10.83
CA TRP A 80 10.65 0.90 9.50
C TRP A 80 9.42 1.71 9.12
N ILE A 81 9.42 2.24 7.90
CA ILE A 81 8.28 2.96 7.33
C ILE A 81 7.78 2.25 6.08
N TYR A 82 6.47 2.09 6.00
CA TYR A 82 5.74 1.44 4.92
C TYR A 82 5.02 2.49 4.08
N VAL A 83 5.31 2.50 2.79
CA VAL A 83 4.79 3.47 1.83
C VAL A 83 4.12 2.77 0.65
N SER A 84 3.09 3.42 0.09
CA SER A 84 2.51 3.03 -1.19
C SER A 84 2.73 4.16 -2.19
N HIS A 85 3.10 3.82 -3.42
CA HIS A 85 3.23 4.83 -4.47
C HIS A 85 1.86 5.39 -4.92
N ASN A 86 0.76 4.66 -4.66
CA ASN A 86 -0.59 5.06 -5.07
C ASN A 86 -1.19 6.20 -4.28
N SER A 87 -0.79 6.35 -3.01
CA SER A 87 -1.19 7.45 -2.14
C SER A 87 -0.35 8.71 -2.38
N LEU A 88 0.81 8.59 -3.05
CA LEU A 88 1.73 9.69 -3.28
C LEU A 88 1.16 10.72 -4.27
N TYR A 89 1.12 11.98 -3.86
CA TYR A 89 0.86 13.11 -4.76
C TYR A 89 2.20 13.73 -5.20
N SER A 90 2.82 13.10 -6.21
CA SER A 90 4.16 13.45 -6.70
C SER A 90 4.26 14.87 -7.26
N ASP A 91 5.49 15.37 -7.45
CA ASP A 91 5.71 16.70 -8.06
C ASP A 91 5.18 16.78 -9.49
N SER A 92 5.27 15.70 -10.26
CA SER A 92 4.68 15.64 -11.61
C SER A 92 3.15 15.76 -11.57
N LEU A 93 2.49 15.07 -10.64
CA LEU A 93 1.04 15.17 -10.45
C LEU A 93 0.62 16.56 -9.95
N LYS A 94 1.42 17.17 -9.06
CA LYS A 94 1.24 18.55 -8.61
C LYS A 94 1.31 19.53 -9.79
N GLN A 95 2.30 19.39 -10.67
CA GLN A 95 2.46 20.22 -11.86
C GLN A 95 1.29 20.04 -12.84
N ILE A 96 0.87 18.80 -13.13
CA ILE A 96 -0.27 18.52 -14.03
C ILE A 96 -1.56 19.14 -13.47
N HIS A 97 -1.82 19.00 -12.17
CA HIS A 97 -2.98 19.62 -11.55
C HIS A 97 -2.92 21.15 -11.55
N GLN A 98 -1.75 21.75 -11.34
CA GLN A 98 -1.57 23.21 -11.44
C GLN A 98 -1.88 23.70 -12.86
N LEU A 99 -1.38 23.00 -13.89
CA LEU A 99 -1.67 23.30 -15.29
C LEU A 99 -3.17 23.15 -15.58
N SER A 100 -3.78 22.03 -15.18
CA SER A 100 -5.22 21.77 -15.30
C SER A 100 -6.06 22.90 -14.68
N ASN A 101 -5.75 23.30 -13.44
CA ASN A 101 -6.45 24.37 -12.74
C ASN A 101 -6.23 25.76 -13.36
N SER A 102 -5.10 25.98 -14.05
CA SER A 102 -4.87 27.23 -14.77
C SER A 102 -5.72 27.34 -16.05
N ILE A 103 -6.09 26.20 -16.64
CA ILE A 103 -6.92 26.10 -17.84
C ILE A 103 -8.41 26.12 -17.47
N LEU A 104 -8.79 25.36 -16.44
CA LEU A 104 -10.14 25.25 -15.93
C LEU A 104 -10.35 26.35 -14.87
N LYS A 105 -10.87 27.52 -15.27
CA LYS A 105 -11.17 28.69 -14.40
C LYS A 105 -12.26 28.45 -13.33
N ASN A 106 -12.36 27.25 -12.76
CA ASN A 106 -13.34 26.90 -11.74
C ASN A 106 -12.64 26.78 -10.36
N GLU A 107 -12.67 27.87 -9.60
CA GLU A 107 -12.07 27.93 -8.25
C GLU A 107 -12.73 26.97 -7.25
N ASN A 108 -13.97 26.54 -7.52
CA ASN A 108 -14.79 25.71 -6.62
C ASN A 108 -14.34 24.23 -6.52
N GLN A 109 -13.30 23.81 -7.26
CA GLN A 109 -12.78 22.44 -7.20
C GLN A 109 -11.30 22.34 -6.79
N LYS A 110 -10.73 23.38 -6.16
CA LYS A 110 -9.40 23.29 -5.53
C LYS A 110 -9.44 22.37 -4.30
N LYS A 111 -9.51 21.06 -4.52
CA LYS A 111 -9.17 20.07 -3.49
C LYS A 111 -7.67 20.15 -3.27
N ASN A 112 -7.26 20.64 -2.11
CA ASN A 112 -5.86 20.61 -1.65
C ASN A 112 -5.44 19.15 -1.38
N ARG A 113 -5.25 18.37 -2.45
CA ARG A 113 -4.71 17.01 -2.36
C ARG A 113 -3.28 17.13 -1.83
N LYS A 114 -2.98 16.36 -0.79
CA LYS A 114 -1.63 16.25 -0.22
C LYS A 114 -1.29 14.77 -0.16
N SER A 115 -0.01 14.45 -0.39
CA SER A 115 0.53 13.14 -0.03
C SER A 115 0.37 12.95 1.47
N PRO A 116 0.18 11.71 1.95
CA PRO A 116 0.37 11.46 3.37
C PRO A 116 1.85 11.70 3.75
N GLU A 117 2.07 12.05 5.02
CA GLU A 117 3.34 12.59 5.51
C GLU A 117 4.52 11.65 5.24
N ILE A 118 4.29 10.34 5.39
CA ILE A 118 5.34 9.34 5.32
C ILE A 118 5.76 9.03 3.89
N GLU A 119 4.82 9.01 2.93
CA GLU A 119 5.14 8.90 1.51
C GLU A 119 5.87 10.14 1.02
N GLU A 120 5.46 11.35 1.44
CA GLU A 120 6.20 12.58 1.10
C GLU A 120 7.62 12.52 1.69
N TYR A 121 7.77 12.10 2.95
CA TYR A 121 9.09 11.94 3.57
C TYR A 121 9.98 11.00 2.76
N ARG A 122 9.51 9.79 2.43
CA ARG A 122 10.31 8.82 1.67
C ARG A 122 10.59 9.31 0.24
N TYR A 123 9.63 9.97 -0.42
CA TYR A 123 9.83 10.55 -1.75
C TYR A 123 10.93 11.62 -1.78
N ARG A 124 11.09 12.38 -0.68
CA ARG A 124 12.17 13.37 -0.49
C ARG A 124 13.47 12.74 -0.01
N ASN A 125 13.41 11.62 0.70
CA ASN A 125 14.54 10.89 1.28
C ASN A 125 14.64 9.49 0.67
N ARG A 126 14.87 9.47 -0.65
CA ARG A 126 14.94 8.24 -1.44
C ARG A 126 16.06 7.33 -0.97
N LEU A 127 15.87 6.03 -1.16
CA LEU A 127 16.93 5.05 -0.91
C LEU A 127 17.92 5.09 -2.07
N SER A 128 19.20 5.04 -1.73
CA SER A 128 20.29 4.86 -2.68
C SER A 128 20.56 3.38 -2.96
N GLU A 129 20.16 2.47 -2.07
CA GLU A 129 20.42 1.05 -2.25
C GLU A 129 19.40 0.17 -1.53
N ILE A 130 18.98 -0.91 -2.19
CA ILE A 130 18.20 -1.98 -1.58
C ILE A 130 19.10 -3.20 -1.43
N LEU A 131 19.33 -3.61 -0.18
CA LEU A 131 20.36 -4.58 0.18
C LEU A 131 19.92 -6.04 -0.11
N ASN A 132 18.63 -6.34 0.03
CA ASN A 132 18.07 -7.70 -0.11
C ASN A 132 17.21 -7.91 -1.37
N PHE A 133 17.31 -7.05 -2.39
CA PHE A 133 16.30 -6.98 -3.47
C PHE A 133 16.04 -8.31 -4.20
N ASN A 134 17.07 -9.12 -4.50
CA ASN A 134 16.88 -10.40 -5.19
C ASN A 134 16.12 -11.41 -4.31
N LEU A 135 16.55 -11.58 -3.05
CA LEU A 135 15.89 -12.47 -2.10
C LEU A 135 14.44 -12.03 -1.85
N PHE A 136 14.22 -10.73 -1.72
CA PHE A 136 12.89 -10.14 -1.61
C PHE A 136 11.97 -10.52 -2.78
N LEU A 137 12.45 -10.44 -4.02
CA LEU A 137 11.66 -10.84 -5.19
C LEU A 137 11.35 -12.34 -5.18
N GLU A 138 12.33 -13.18 -4.85
CA GLU A 138 12.14 -14.65 -4.75
C GLU A 138 11.07 -15.01 -3.70
N ASP A 139 11.14 -14.40 -2.52
CA ASP A 139 10.15 -14.60 -1.45
C ASP A 139 8.75 -14.14 -1.89
N CYS A 140 8.65 -12.99 -2.56
CA CYS A 140 7.37 -12.50 -3.10
C CYS A 140 6.77 -13.48 -4.10
N ILE A 141 7.57 -14.08 -4.99
CA ILE A 141 7.07 -15.09 -5.93
C ILE A 141 6.44 -16.29 -5.18
N GLN A 142 7.06 -16.76 -4.11
CA GLN A 142 6.49 -17.87 -3.31
C GLN A 142 5.14 -17.49 -2.69
N ASP A 143 5.00 -16.24 -2.25
CA ASP A 143 3.75 -15.72 -1.74
C ASP A 143 2.69 -15.54 -2.83
N LEU A 144 3.06 -15.11 -4.05
CA LEU A 144 2.15 -15.04 -5.19
C LEU A 144 1.66 -16.43 -5.62
N ILE A 145 2.54 -17.44 -5.65
CA ILE A 145 2.16 -18.84 -5.92
C ILE A 145 1.11 -19.29 -4.89
N ARG A 146 1.38 -19.10 -3.60
CA ARG A 146 0.44 -19.47 -2.53
C ARG A 146 -0.90 -18.75 -2.65
N THR A 147 -0.88 -17.48 -3.05
CA THR A 147 -2.08 -16.68 -3.25
C THR A 147 -2.93 -17.24 -4.40
N THR A 148 -2.29 -17.54 -5.54
CA THR A 148 -2.93 -18.16 -6.70
C THR A 148 -3.48 -19.55 -6.40
N GLU A 149 -2.75 -20.39 -5.69
CA GLU A 149 -3.20 -21.74 -5.29
C GLU A 149 -4.47 -21.72 -4.43
N ASN A 150 -4.75 -20.59 -3.78
CA ASN A 150 -5.95 -20.38 -2.97
C ASN A 150 -7.03 -19.55 -3.70
N ASP A 151 -6.90 -19.37 -5.01
CA ASP A 151 -7.82 -18.63 -5.87
C ASP A 151 -8.09 -17.21 -5.37
N ILE A 152 -7.01 -16.49 -5.03
CA ILE A 152 -7.04 -15.11 -4.56
C ILE A 152 -6.30 -14.21 -5.55
N LEU A 153 -6.90 -13.05 -5.85
CA LEU A 153 -6.29 -11.94 -6.60
C LEU A 153 -6.10 -10.75 -5.64
N ILE A 154 -4.91 -10.16 -5.66
CA ILE A 154 -4.56 -8.97 -4.86
C ILE A 154 -4.18 -7.83 -5.81
N GLU A 155 -4.95 -6.75 -5.80
CA GLU A 155 -4.63 -5.57 -6.63
C GLU A 155 -3.42 -4.80 -6.11
N TYR A 156 -2.73 -4.15 -7.04
CA TYR A 156 -1.47 -3.43 -6.82
C TYR A 156 -1.54 -2.34 -5.74
N ASP A 157 -2.72 -1.79 -5.46
CA ASP A 157 -2.93 -0.76 -4.44
C ASP A 157 -2.97 -1.27 -3.00
N SER A 158 -3.07 -2.59 -2.85
CA SER A 158 -3.00 -3.27 -1.56
C SER A 158 -1.58 -3.27 -0.98
N TYR A 159 -0.55 -3.20 -1.83
CA TYR A 159 0.85 -3.37 -1.45
C TYR A 159 1.49 -2.08 -0.90
N PHE A 160 2.11 -2.21 0.26
CA PHE A 160 2.92 -1.19 0.91
C PHE A 160 4.32 -1.75 1.15
N PHE A 161 5.35 -1.02 0.71
CA PHE A 161 6.75 -1.46 0.83
C PHE A 161 7.43 -0.76 2.00
N GLY A 162 8.06 -1.57 2.85
CA GLY A 162 8.77 -1.18 4.06
C GLY A 162 10.24 -0.90 3.80
N SER A 163 10.81 0.07 4.51
CA SER A 163 12.25 0.33 4.56
C SER A 163 12.65 1.06 5.84
N SER A 164 13.93 0.96 6.21
CA SER A 164 14.55 1.71 7.30
C SER A 164 14.36 3.21 7.11
N ARG A 165 13.72 3.87 8.07
CA ARG A 165 13.28 5.27 8.02
C ARG A 165 14.43 6.22 7.75
N ASN A 166 15.53 6.06 8.50
CA ASN A 166 16.61 7.05 8.55
C ASN A 166 17.81 6.66 7.68
N GLU A 167 17.84 5.45 7.13
CA GLU A 167 18.96 4.98 6.32
C GLU A 167 18.65 5.14 4.82
N LYS A 168 19.71 5.44 4.06
CA LYS A 168 19.63 5.48 2.59
C LYS A 168 19.87 4.13 1.94
N LYS A 169 20.50 3.20 2.67
CA LYS A 169 20.69 1.82 2.27
C LYS A 169 19.87 0.98 3.23
N SER A 170 18.99 0.16 2.70
CA SER A 170 18.04 -0.57 3.55
C SER A 170 17.68 -1.89 2.90
N ASP A 171 17.39 -2.90 3.71
CA ASP A 171 16.52 -3.97 3.27
C ASP A 171 15.13 -3.42 2.96
N ILE A 172 14.38 -4.10 2.12
CA ILE A 172 12.95 -3.86 1.95
C ILE A 172 12.14 -5.09 2.34
N ASP A 173 10.88 -4.83 2.65
CA ASP A 173 9.84 -5.82 2.91
C ASP A 173 8.52 -5.27 2.35
N TYR A 174 7.45 -6.06 2.37
CA TYR A 174 6.13 -5.60 1.97
C TYR A 174 5.06 -5.97 3.01
N LYS A 175 3.95 -5.25 2.99
CA LYS A 175 2.72 -5.60 3.67
C LYS A 175 1.53 -5.32 2.77
N ILE A 176 0.53 -6.19 2.85
CA ILE A 176 -0.79 -5.98 2.26
C ILE A 176 -1.63 -5.21 3.30
N VAL A 177 -2.03 -3.98 2.98
CA VAL A 177 -2.57 -3.01 3.96
C VAL A 177 -3.88 -2.39 3.52
N ASP A 178 -3.98 -1.97 2.26
CA ASP A 178 -5.29 -1.69 1.68
C ASP A 178 -5.94 -3.04 1.35
N LEU A 179 -7.13 -3.28 1.89
CA LEU A 179 -7.82 -4.57 1.79
C LEU A 179 -9.16 -4.42 1.09
N ASP A 180 -9.39 -3.28 0.44
CA ASP A 180 -10.62 -3.02 -0.31
C ASP A 180 -10.70 -3.90 -1.58
N ASN A 181 -9.56 -4.14 -2.24
CA ASN A 181 -9.47 -4.79 -3.55
C ASN A 181 -8.72 -6.14 -3.49
N ILE A 182 -9.27 -7.06 -2.69
CA ILE A 182 -8.85 -8.46 -2.65
C ILE A 182 -10.06 -9.30 -3.05
N PHE A 183 -9.85 -10.21 -4.00
CA PHE A 183 -10.91 -11.02 -4.57
C PHE A 183 -10.58 -12.49 -4.40
N ASP A 184 -11.46 -13.27 -3.78
CA ASP A 184 -11.42 -14.72 -3.79
C ASP A 184 -12.42 -15.29 -4.82
N LYS A 185 -12.30 -16.58 -5.13
CA LYS A 185 -13.22 -17.30 -6.03
C LYS A 185 -13.30 -16.63 -7.40
N THR A 186 -12.14 -16.36 -7.98
CA THR A 186 -12.04 -15.59 -9.22
C THR A 186 -12.56 -16.37 -10.43
N GLU A 187 -12.72 -17.70 -10.29
CA GLU A 187 -13.09 -18.64 -11.37
C GLU A 187 -12.09 -18.66 -12.53
N LYS A 188 -10.91 -18.06 -12.34
CA LYS A 188 -9.83 -18.03 -13.32
C LYS A 188 -9.06 -19.34 -13.31
N LYS A 189 -8.42 -19.64 -14.44
CA LYS A 189 -7.43 -20.70 -14.48
C LYS A 189 -6.20 -20.28 -13.67
N SER A 190 -5.50 -21.25 -13.08
CA SER A 190 -4.36 -20.99 -12.20
C SER A 190 -3.22 -20.23 -12.89
N ASP A 191 -2.96 -20.50 -14.17
CA ASP A 191 -1.98 -19.78 -14.99
C ASP A 191 -2.41 -18.32 -15.21
N GLU A 192 -3.66 -18.10 -15.63
CA GLU A 192 -4.23 -16.76 -15.80
C GLU A 192 -4.19 -15.95 -14.49
N LEU A 193 -4.58 -16.57 -13.37
CA LEU A 193 -4.59 -15.90 -12.08
C LEU A 193 -3.17 -15.58 -11.58
N PHE A 194 -2.22 -16.48 -11.80
CA PHE A 194 -0.81 -16.20 -11.49
C PHE A 194 -0.28 -15.02 -12.29
N GLU A 195 -0.55 -14.96 -13.59
CA GLU A 195 -0.14 -13.83 -14.45
C GLU A 195 -0.73 -12.50 -13.97
N LEU A 196 -2.00 -12.49 -13.54
CA LEU A 196 -2.63 -11.29 -12.99
C LEU A 196 -1.98 -10.87 -11.67
N ASN A 197 -1.81 -11.79 -10.72
CA ASN A 197 -1.14 -11.51 -9.45
C ASN A 197 0.29 -10.99 -9.66
N LEU A 198 1.03 -11.62 -10.57
CA LEU A 198 2.39 -11.21 -10.94
C LEU A 198 2.39 -9.81 -11.56
N SER A 199 1.48 -9.51 -12.49
CA SER A 199 1.32 -8.19 -13.10
C SER A 199 1.01 -7.11 -12.07
N GLU A 200 0.07 -7.36 -11.15
CA GLU A 200 -0.33 -6.43 -10.10
C GLU A 200 0.83 -6.15 -9.12
N PHE A 201 1.54 -7.20 -8.69
CA PHE A 201 2.74 -7.05 -7.87
C PHE A 201 3.84 -6.27 -8.60
N THR A 202 4.14 -6.63 -9.86
CA THR A 202 5.15 -5.94 -10.69
C THR A 202 4.82 -4.47 -10.84
N ARG A 203 3.55 -4.11 -11.05
CA ARG A 203 3.09 -2.72 -11.07
C ARG A 203 3.37 -2.02 -9.74
N ALA A 204 3.08 -2.67 -8.61
CA ALA A 204 3.30 -2.12 -7.29
C ALA A 204 4.79 -1.85 -6.99
N ILE A 205 5.65 -2.85 -7.19
CA ILE A 205 7.09 -2.72 -6.91
C ILE A 205 7.79 -1.76 -7.89
N THR A 206 7.39 -1.75 -9.16
CA THR A 206 7.88 -0.77 -10.14
C THR A 206 7.52 0.65 -9.73
N GLY A 207 6.29 0.87 -9.24
CA GLY A 207 5.89 2.13 -8.65
C GLY A 207 6.77 2.53 -7.46
N PHE A 208 7.06 1.60 -6.55
CA PHE A 208 7.97 1.85 -5.44
C PHE A 208 9.37 2.28 -5.92
N VAL A 209 9.95 1.56 -6.87
CA VAL A 209 11.27 1.87 -7.44
C VAL A 209 11.29 3.28 -8.05
N ASN A 210 10.30 3.60 -8.89
CA ASN A 210 10.25 4.86 -9.62
C ASN A 210 10.11 6.09 -8.72
N TYR A 211 9.40 5.98 -7.60
CA TYR A 211 9.12 7.11 -6.72
C TYR A 211 10.05 7.21 -5.51
N PHE A 212 10.53 6.10 -4.98
CA PHE A 212 11.21 6.06 -3.68
C PHE A 212 12.68 5.65 -3.74
N ILE A 213 13.19 5.27 -4.91
CA ILE A 213 14.61 4.99 -5.14
C ILE A 213 15.27 6.14 -5.91
N ASP A 214 16.52 6.42 -5.59
CA ASP A 214 17.34 7.42 -6.27
C ASP A 214 17.36 7.16 -7.78
N LYS A 215 17.13 8.22 -8.57
CA LYS A 215 16.94 8.08 -10.03
C LYS A 215 18.08 7.36 -10.73
N ASN A 216 19.31 7.60 -10.29
CA ASN A 216 20.51 6.99 -10.89
C ASN A 216 20.61 5.48 -10.64
N GLU A 217 19.84 4.96 -9.68
CA GLU A 217 19.87 3.56 -9.27
C GLU A 217 18.63 2.79 -9.77
N GLN A 218 17.61 3.47 -10.32
CA GLN A 218 16.32 2.87 -10.69
C GLN A 218 16.48 1.79 -11.75
N ASP A 219 17.24 2.05 -12.81
CA ASP A 219 17.41 1.13 -13.94
C ASP A 219 17.93 -0.25 -13.49
N LYS A 220 18.83 -0.28 -12.50
CA LYS A 220 19.32 -1.53 -11.91
C LYS A 220 18.18 -2.39 -11.37
N TYR A 221 17.25 -1.81 -10.61
CA TYR A 221 16.14 -2.54 -10.00
C TYR A 221 15.03 -2.85 -10.99
N LEU A 222 14.73 -1.94 -11.92
CA LEU A 222 13.75 -2.18 -12.98
C LEU A 222 14.15 -3.36 -13.86
N ASN A 223 15.42 -3.44 -14.27
CA ASN A 223 15.94 -4.57 -15.02
C ASN A 223 15.82 -5.91 -14.26
N LEU A 224 16.01 -5.90 -12.94
CA LEU A 224 15.82 -7.10 -12.11
C LEU A 224 14.35 -7.51 -12.01
N ILE A 225 13.43 -6.55 -11.87
CA ILE A 225 11.99 -6.81 -11.88
C ILE A 225 11.57 -7.41 -13.23
N GLU A 226 12.00 -6.82 -14.35
CA GLU A 226 11.68 -7.32 -15.69
C GLU A 226 12.20 -8.74 -15.92
N LYS A 227 13.44 -9.01 -15.51
CA LYS A 227 14.03 -10.34 -15.61
C LYS A 227 13.26 -11.37 -14.76
N ASN A 228 12.92 -11.01 -13.53
CA ASN A 228 12.17 -11.88 -12.63
C ASN A 228 10.75 -12.16 -13.15
N TYR A 229 10.08 -11.13 -13.69
CA TYR A 229 8.79 -11.26 -14.36
C TYR A 229 8.86 -12.21 -15.57
N ALA A 230 9.83 -11.99 -16.46
CA ALA A 230 9.99 -12.81 -17.67
C ALA A 230 10.31 -14.28 -17.35
N GLN A 231 11.00 -14.56 -16.24
CA GLN A 231 11.34 -15.92 -15.81
C GLN A 231 10.12 -16.73 -15.34
N HIS A 232 9.12 -16.06 -14.76
CA HIS A 232 7.97 -16.73 -14.15
C HIS A 232 6.71 -16.65 -14.99
N ARG A 233 6.78 -15.98 -16.15
CA ARG A 233 5.66 -15.92 -17.09
C ARG A 233 5.38 -17.32 -17.68
N ILE A 234 4.12 -17.76 -17.63
CA ILE A 234 3.67 -19.06 -18.15
C ILE A 234 3.14 -18.93 -19.59
#